data_AF-A0A258CS62-F1
#
_entry.id   AF-A0A258CS62-F1
#
_cell.length_a   1.000
_cell.length_b   1.000
_cell.length_c   1.000
_cell.angle_alpha   90.00
_cell.angle_beta   90.00
_cell.angle_gamma   90.00
#
_symmetry.space_group_name_H-M   'P 1'
#
loop_
_entity.id
_entity.type
_entity.pdbx_description
1 polymer ?
#
loop_
_entity_poly.entity_id
_entity_poly.type
_entity_poly.pdbx_seq_one_letter_code
_entity_poly.pdbx_strand_id
1 'polypeptide(L)'
;MPPFVAGMIALGVVLSAFSSEVWVGALNSIPKGQREAAAALGLSKGQAFRLVVFPQLIRVALPGLGNNWMVLLKETSLVSVITLPDIMFITTRANVATKEPFLFFGAAMAIYLVFSMISAWGIGRMEARANRGIAAFGGATR
;
A
#
# COMPACT_ATOMS: atom_id res chain seq x y z
N MET A 1 9.37 -11.03 24.33
CA MET A 1 9.20 -10.74 22.89
C MET A 1 10.07 -9.54 22.55
N PRO A 2 10.96 -9.60 21.53
CA PRO A 2 11.71 -8.43 21.10
C PRO A 2 10.75 -7.31 20.66
N PRO A 3 10.99 -6.03 21.03
CA PRO A 3 10.13 -4.90 20.66
C PRO A 3 9.86 -4.82 19.14
N PHE A 4 10.87 -5.16 18.34
CA PHE A 4 10.76 -5.28 16.88
C PHE A 4 9.64 -6.25 16.44
N VAL A 5 9.58 -7.44 17.04
CA VAL A 5 8.61 -8.47 16.67
C VAL A 5 7.19 -8.04 17.08
N ALA A 6 7.05 -7.40 18.24
CA ALA A 6 5.76 -6.87 18.69
C ALA A 6 5.24 -5.76 17.75
N GLY A 7 6.10 -4.81 17.36
CA GLY A 7 5.74 -3.76 16.41
C GLY A 7 5.41 -4.31 15.02
N MET A 8 6.18 -5.29 14.54
CA MET A 8 5.94 -5.95 13.26
C MET A 8 4.59 -6.67 13.22
N ILE A 9 4.24 -7.40 14.29
CA ILE A 9 2.95 -8.10 14.37
C ILE A 9 1.80 -7.08 14.45
N ALA A 10 1.91 -6.06 15.31
CA ALA A 10 0.87 -5.05 15.47
C ALA A 10 0.58 -4.33 14.13
N LEU A 11 1.62 -3.84 13.46
CA LEU A 11 1.49 -3.20 12.15
C LEU A 11 1.01 -4.18 11.07
N GLY A 12 1.51 -5.41 11.08
CA GLY A 12 1.13 -6.44 10.11
C GLY A 12 -0.35 -6.79 10.18
N VAL A 13 -0.91 -6.93 11.39
CA VAL A 13 -2.34 -7.21 11.59
C VAL A 13 -3.19 -6.04 11.07
N VAL A 14 -2.85 -4.81 11.45
CA VAL A 14 -3.58 -3.61 11.01
C VAL A 14 -3.53 -3.46 9.48
N LEU A 15 -2.35 -3.60 8.87
CA LEU A 15 -2.20 -3.54 7.43
C LEU A 15 -2.95 -4.66 6.71
N SER A 16 -3.00 -5.86 7.28
CA SER A 16 -3.72 -6.98 6.68
C SER A 16 -5.23 -6.71 6.61
N ALA A 17 -5.80 -6.05 7.63
CA ALA A 17 -7.20 -5.65 7.65
C ALA A 17 -7.49 -4.62 6.54
N PHE A 18 -6.72 -3.53 6.47
CA PHE A 18 -6.87 -2.51 5.42
C PHE A 18 -6.62 -3.07 4.01
N SER A 19 -5.65 -3.97 3.85
CA SER A 19 -5.39 -4.61 2.57
C SER A 19 -6.53 -5.52 2.14
N SER A 20 -7.16 -6.23 3.09
CA SER A 20 -8.33 -7.09 2.83
C SER A 20 -9.50 -6.28 2.26
N GLU A 21 -9.78 -5.10 2.81
CA GLU A 21 -10.83 -4.20 2.30
C GLU A 21 -10.56 -3.77 0.85
N VAL A 22 -9.29 -3.46 0.51
CA VAL A 22 -8.90 -3.15 -0.87
C VAL A 22 -9.15 -4.33 -1.80
N TRP A 23 -8.78 -5.56 -1.40
CA TRP A 23 -9.04 -6.76 -2.19
C TRP A 23 -10.53 -7.02 -2.38
N VAL A 24 -11.33 -6.87 -1.34
CA VAL A 24 -12.80 -7.04 -1.39
C VAL A 24 -13.43 -5.96 -2.26
N GLY A 25 -13.03 -4.70 -2.11
CA GLY A 25 -13.48 -3.59 -2.95
C GLY A 25 -13.14 -3.82 -4.43
N ALA A 26 -11.92 -4.25 -4.71
CA ALA A 26 -11.49 -4.59 -6.08
C ALA A 26 -12.29 -5.77 -6.65
N LEU A 27 -12.58 -6.80 -5.85
CA LEU A 27 -13.38 -7.95 -6.31
C LEU A 27 -14.83 -7.55 -6.61
N ASN A 28 -15.42 -6.67 -5.79
CA ASN A 28 -16.77 -6.17 -5.98
C ASN A 28 -16.91 -5.22 -7.18
N SER A 29 -15.81 -4.57 -7.60
CA SER A 29 -15.81 -3.70 -8.79
C SER A 29 -15.89 -4.48 -10.11
N ILE A 30 -15.55 -5.77 -10.11
CA ILE A 30 -15.53 -6.60 -11.32
C ILE A 30 -16.98 -7.02 -11.66
N PRO A 31 -17.49 -6.71 -12.87
CA PRO A 31 -18.84 -7.06 -13.26
C PRO A 31 -19.09 -8.58 -13.21
N LYS A 32 -20.23 -8.99 -12.65
CA LYS A 32 -20.63 -10.41 -12.58
C LYS A 32 -20.68 -11.09 -13.96
N GLY A 33 -20.97 -10.33 -15.02
CA GLY A 33 -20.99 -10.81 -16.40
C GLY A 33 -19.66 -11.38 -16.90
N GLN A 34 -18.51 -11.01 -16.32
CA GLN A 34 -17.21 -11.62 -16.66
C GLN A 34 -17.14 -13.10 -16.27
N ARG A 35 -17.78 -13.47 -15.15
CA ARG A 35 -17.86 -14.87 -14.71
C ARG A 35 -18.85 -15.67 -15.55
N GLU A 36 -19.96 -15.05 -15.93
CA GLU A 36 -20.97 -15.67 -16.79
C GLU A 36 -20.44 -15.89 -18.21
N ALA A 37 -19.70 -14.92 -18.77
CA ALA A 37 -19.03 -15.06 -20.07
C ALA A 37 -17.95 -16.15 -20.04
N ALA A 38 -17.16 -16.23 -18.97
CA ALA A 38 -16.19 -17.32 -18.80
C ALA A 38 -16.86 -18.70 -18.73
N ALA A 39 -18.02 -18.79 -18.06
CA ALA A 39 -18.81 -20.02 -18.01
C ALA A 39 -19.39 -20.38 -19.39
N ALA A 40 -19.85 -19.40 -20.18
CA ALA A 40 -20.32 -19.60 -21.55
C ALA A 40 -19.22 -20.10 -22.50
N LEU A 41 -17.95 -19.75 -22.22
CA LEU A 41 -16.78 -20.25 -22.92
C LEU A 41 -16.33 -21.65 -22.43
N GLY A 42 -17.07 -22.29 -21.53
CA GLY A 42 -16.76 -23.62 -20.99
C GLY A 42 -15.62 -23.64 -19.97
N LEU A 43 -15.20 -22.48 -19.43
CA LEU A 43 -14.15 -22.43 -18.42
C LEU A 43 -14.67 -22.91 -17.05
N SER A 44 -13.90 -23.76 -16.38
CA SER A 44 -14.17 -24.11 -14.98
C SER A 44 -14.02 -22.89 -14.06
N LYS A 45 -14.66 -22.92 -12.88
CA LYS A 45 -14.60 -21.81 -11.90
C LYS A 45 -13.17 -21.36 -11.56
N GLY A 46 -12.23 -22.30 -11.45
CA GLY A 46 -10.83 -22.01 -11.19
C GLY A 46 -10.10 -21.37 -12.38
N GLN A 47 -10.38 -21.82 -13.61
CA GLN A 47 -9.84 -21.23 -14.83
C GLN A 47 -10.40 -19.83 -15.06
N ALA A 48 -11.71 -19.64 -14.89
CA ALA A 48 -12.35 -18.34 -14.96
C ALA A 48 -11.73 -17.34 -13.96
N PHE A 49 -11.47 -17.78 -12.72
CA PHE A 49 -10.79 -16.94 -11.76
C PHE A 49 -9.36 -16.60 -12.20
N ARG A 50 -8.52 -17.59 -12.53
CA ARG A 50 -7.10 -17.37 -12.84
C ARG A 50 -6.87 -16.58 -14.12
N LEU A 51 -7.67 -16.80 -15.16
CA LEU A 51 -7.45 -16.24 -16.49
C LEU A 51 -8.22 -14.93 -16.72
N VAL A 52 -9.39 -14.77 -16.11
CA VAL A 52 -10.27 -13.61 -16.36
C VAL A 52 -10.28 -12.68 -15.16
N VAL A 53 -10.69 -13.17 -14.00
CA VAL A 53 -10.95 -12.32 -12.82
C VAL A 53 -9.66 -11.84 -12.16
N PHE A 54 -8.68 -12.72 -11.94
CA PHE A 54 -7.43 -12.43 -11.24
C PHE A 54 -6.57 -11.33 -11.90
N PRO A 55 -6.31 -11.35 -13.22
CA PRO A 55 -5.56 -10.26 -13.85
C PRO A 55 -6.31 -8.92 -13.83
N GLN A 56 -7.65 -8.92 -13.84
CA GLN A 56 -8.45 -7.70 -13.67
C GLN A 56 -8.39 -7.20 -12.22
N LEU A 57 -8.54 -8.12 -11.27
CA LEU A 57 -8.49 -7.87 -9.83
C LEU A 57 -7.19 -7.18 -9.43
N ILE A 58 -6.04 -7.69 -9.88
CA ILE A 58 -4.73 -7.07 -9.57
C ILE A 58 -4.67 -5.63 -10.08
N ARG A 59 -5.16 -5.36 -11.30
CA ARG A 59 -5.10 -4.01 -11.89
C ARG A 59 -5.94 -3.01 -11.09
N VAL A 60 -7.09 -3.43 -10.57
CA VAL A 60 -7.98 -2.57 -9.77
C VAL A 60 -7.52 -2.46 -8.32
N ALA A 61 -6.94 -3.53 -7.74
CA ALA A 61 -6.44 -3.51 -6.37
C ALA A 61 -5.13 -2.73 -6.22
N LEU A 62 -4.28 -2.69 -7.26
CA LEU A 62 -2.94 -2.07 -7.23
C LEU A 62 -2.94 -0.61 -6.73
N PRO A 63 -3.80 0.30 -7.22
CA PRO A 63 -3.86 1.67 -6.71
C PRO A 63 -4.25 1.74 -5.23
N GLY A 64 -5.25 0.95 -4.80
CA GLY A 64 -5.67 0.91 -3.39
C GLY A 64 -4.57 0.37 -2.47
N LEU A 65 -3.84 -0.66 -2.91
CA LEU A 65 -2.71 -1.21 -2.16
C LEU A 65 -1.53 -0.22 -2.12
N GLY A 66 -1.29 0.52 -3.20
CA GLY A 66 -0.32 1.61 -3.26
C GLY A 66 -0.64 2.71 -2.25
N ASN A 67 -1.90 3.11 -2.13
CA ASN A 67 -2.32 4.07 -1.11
C ASN A 67 -2.07 3.55 0.32
N ASN A 68 -2.46 2.30 0.62
CA ASN A 68 -2.19 1.70 1.93
C ASN A 68 -0.69 1.63 2.25
N TRP A 69 0.16 1.39 1.25
CA TRP A 69 1.62 1.44 1.41
C TRP A 69 2.12 2.84 1.79
N MET A 70 1.60 3.89 1.15
CA MET A 70 1.98 5.27 1.49
C MET A 70 1.54 5.67 2.90
N VAL A 71 0.37 5.21 3.33
CA VAL A 71 -0.12 5.40 4.71
C VAL A 71 0.79 4.66 5.69
N LEU A 72 1.12 3.39 5.42
CA LEU A 72 2.01 2.60 6.25
C LEU A 72 3.41 3.22 6.38
N LEU A 73 3.99 3.73 5.29
CA LEU A 73 5.28 4.42 5.32
C LEU A 73 5.26 5.66 6.24
N LYS A 74 4.13 6.34 6.35
CA LYS A 74 3.95 7.46 7.28
C LYS A 74 3.73 6.95 8.71
N GLU A 75 2.89 5.94 8.90
CA GLU A 75 2.57 5.40 10.24
C GLU A 75 3.75 4.66 10.89
N THR A 76 4.63 4.03 10.11
CA THR A 76 5.86 3.41 10.62
C THR A 76 6.79 4.43 11.30
N SER A 77 6.77 5.69 10.86
CA SER A 77 7.50 6.77 11.55
C SER A 77 6.92 7.12 12.92
N LEU A 78 5.64 6.83 13.19
CA LEU A 78 5.03 6.97 14.52
C LEU A 78 5.40 5.79 15.44
N VAL A 79 5.71 4.63 14.87
CA VAL A 79 6.18 3.44 15.63
C VAL A 79 7.56 3.67 16.25
N SER A 80 8.28 4.71 15.85
CA SER A 80 9.50 5.17 16.53
C SER A 80 9.31 5.50 18.00
N VAL A 81 8.10 5.93 18.36
CA VAL A 81 7.74 6.28 19.75
C VAL A 81 7.84 5.05 20.66
N ILE A 82 7.75 3.84 20.10
CA ILE A 82 7.83 2.56 20.83
C ILE A 82 9.26 1.99 20.87
N THR A 83 10.29 2.82 20.64
CA THR A 83 11.74 2.46 20.72
C THR A 83 12.20 1.35 19.77
N LEU A 84 11.54 1.21 18.60
CA LEU A 84 12.18 0.51 17.48
C LEU A 84 13.37 1.35 16.98
N PRO A 85 14.52 0.73 16.64
CA PRO A 85 15.66 1.45 16.09
C PRO A 85 15.37 1.89 14.66
N ASP A 86 14.59 2.95 14.53
CA ASP A 86 14.32 3.64 13.27
C ASP A 86 15.01 5.02 13.23
N ILE A 87 14.78 5.76 12.15
CA ILE A 87 15.41 7.06 11.91
C ILE A 87 15.14 8.03 13.06
N MET A 88 13.94 8.01 13.65
CA MET A 88 13.57 8.89 14.75
C MET A 88 14.19 8.46 16.08
N PHE A 89 14.37 7.16 16.31
CA PHE A 89 15.12 6.67 17.48
C PHE A 89 16.59 7.09 17.44
N ILE A 90 17.25 6.96 16.29
CA ILE A 90 18.64 7.40 16.09
C ILE A 90 18.74 8.93 16.25
N THR A 91 17.78 9.67 15.70
CA THR A 91 17.69 11.14 15.79
C THR A 91 17.52 11.60 17.24
N THR A 92 16.64 10.95 18.01
CA THR A 92 16.40 11.27 19.41
C THR A 92 17.63 10.97 20.26
N ARG A 93 18.30 9.83 20.03
CA ARG A 93 19.56 9.48 20.69
C ARG A 93 20.67 10.48 20.38
N ALA A 94 20.80 10.90 19.13
CA ALA A 94 21.79 11.88 18.72
C ALA A 94 21.50 13.27 19.29
N ASN A 95 20.23 13.70 19.33
CA ASN A 95 19.82 14.94 19.98
C ASN A 95 20.10 14.94 21.49
N VAL A 96 19.85 13.84 22.20
CA VAL A 96 20.16 13.75 23.64
C VAL A 96 21.67 13.90 23.90
N ALA A 97 22.52 13.38 23.01
CA ALA A 97 23.96 13.46 23.14
C ALA A 97 24.55 14.83 22.76
N THR A 98 23.98 15.49 21.74
CA THR A 98 24.54 16.72 21.14
C THR A 98 23.78 17.99 21.51
N LYS A 99 22.53 17.87 21.97
CA LYS A 99 21.59 18.97 22.27
C LYS A 99 21.30 19.91 21.10
N GLU A 100 21.41 19.42 19.87
CA GLU A 100 21.16 20.18 18.63
C GLU A 100 19.87 19.72 17.93
N PRO A 101 18.67 19.98 18.50
CA PRO A 101 17.42 19.40 18.00
C PRO A 101 17.11 19.82 16.56
N PHE A 102 17.44 21.06 16.18
CA PHE A 102 17.10 21.59 14.87
C PHE A 102 17.81 20.84 13.73
N LEU A 103 19.09 20.50 13.91
CA LEU A 103 19.88 19.77 12.92
C LEU A 103 19.43 18.31 12.81
N PHE A 104 19.25 17.63 13.93
CA PHE A 104 18.92 16.20 13.93
C PHE A 104 17.48 15.96 13.46
N PHE A 105 16.49 16.69 13.96
CA PHE A 105 15.11 16.55 13.49
C PHE A 105 14.92 17.07 12.05
N GLY A 106 15.67 18.11 11.65
CA GLY A 106 15.69 18.59 10.26
C GLY A 106 16.24 17.54 9.29
N ALA A 107 17.32 16.85 9.65
CA ALA A 107 17.87 15.74 8.86
C ALA A 107 16.89 14.55 8.78
N ALA A 108 16.25 14.19 9.89
CA ALA A 108 15.23 13.15 9.90
C ALA A 108 14.07 13.50 8.96
N MET A 109 13.56 14.73 9.02
CA MET A 109 12.51 15.24 8.14
C MET A 109 12.92 15.12 6.66
N ALA A 110 14.14 15.54 6.31
CA ALA A 110 14.64 15.45 4.95
C ALA A 110 14.72 14.01 4.45
N ILE A 111 15.18 13.08 5.28
CA ILE A 111 15.26 11.65 4.93
C ILE A 111 13.84 11.10 4.68
N TYR A 112 12.90 11.32 5.59
CA TYR A 112 11.51 10.88 5.41
C TYR A 112 10.87 11.49 4.16
N LEU A 113 11.16 12.76 3.86
CA LEU A 113 10.64 13.44 2.68
C LEU A 113 11.18 12.82 1.39
N VAL A 114 12.48 12.50 1.33
CA VAL A 114 13.09 11.80 0.18
C VAL A 114 12.49 10.40 0.01
N PHE A 115 12.35 9.62 1.09
CA PHE A 115 11.72 8.30 1.02
C PHE A 115 10.25 8.37 0.56
N SER A 116 9.50 9.35 1.06
CA SER A 116 8.11 9.60 0.66
C SER A 116 8.03 9.97 -0.83
N MET A 117 8.90 10.84 -1.32
CA MET A 117 8.95 11.25 -2.73
C MET A 117 9.30 10.09 -3.66
N ILE A 118 10.31 9.29 -3.32
CA ILE A 118 10.70 8.11 -4.11
C ILE A 118 9.56 7.09 -4.15
N SER A 119 8.91 6.85 -3.01
CA SER A 119 7.80 5.90 -2.90
C SER A 119 6.57 6.38 -3.68
N ALA A 120 6.22 7.67 -3.57
CA ALA A 120 5.13 8.28 -4.33
C ALA A 120 5.39 8.21 -5.84
N TRP A 121 6.63 8.47 -6.28
CA TRP A 121 7.01 8.35 -7.69
C TRP A 121 6.92 6.90 -8.19
N GLY A 122 7.41 5.94 -7.40
CA GLY A 122 7.34 4.52 -7.72
C GLY A 122 5.90 4.03 -7.85
N ILE A 123 5.05 4.37 -6.88
CA ILE A 123 3.63 4.01 -6.88
C ILE A 123 2.90 4.69 -8.01
N GLY A 124 3.07 6.00 -8.20
CA GLY A 124 2.42 6.73 -9.29
C GLY A 124 2.79 6.18 -10.66
N ARG A 125 4.01 5.65 -10.83
CA ARG A 125 4.45 4.98 -12.06
C ARG A 125 3.84 3.59 -12.24
N MET A 126 3.64 2.84 -11.15
CA MET A 126 2.91 1.56 -11.16
C MET A 126 1.42 1.77 -11.44
N GLU A 127 0.79 2.77 -10.82
CA GLU A 127 -0.59 3.18 -11.06
C GLU A 127 -0.79 3.65 -12.50
N ALA A 128 0.09 4.52 -13.02
CA ALA A 128 0.04 4.96 -14.40
C ALA A 128 0.22 3.82 -15.40
N ARG A 129 0.83 2.69 -14.99
CA ARG A 129 0.96 1.48 -15.81
C ARG A 129 -0.26 0.55 -15.67
N ALA A 130 -0.85 0.48 -14.48
CA ALA A 130 -2.07 -0.29 -14.20
C ALA A 130 -3.33 0.35 -14.80
N ASN A 131 -3.41 1.69 -14.82
CA ASN A 131 -4.51 2.47 -15.38
C ASN A 131 -4.51 2.56 -16.91
N ARG A 132 -3.48 2.02 -17.61
CA ARG A 132 -3.51 1.85 -19.08
C ARG A 132 -4.56 0.79 -19.45
N GLY A 133 -5.83 1.20 -19.47
CA GLY A 133 -6.97 0.36 -19.83
C GLY A 133 -8.30 0.71 -19.13
N ILE A 134 -8.30 1.52 -18.05
CA ILE A 134 -9.51 1.84 -17.27
C ILE A 134 -10.12 3.21 -17.64
N ALA A 135 -9.37 4.08 -18.33
CA ALA A 135 -9.82 5.43 -18.71
C ALA A 135 -11.04 5.48 -19.67
N ALA A 136 -11.65 4.35 -20.03
CA ALA A 136 -12.75 4.26 -20.99
C ALA A 136 -14.10 3.77 -20.41
N PHE A 137 -14.22 3.47 -19.11
CA PHE A 137 -15.48 2.94 -18.52
C PHE A 137 -16.07 3.82 -17.40
N GLY A 138 -15.82 5.13 -17.45
CA GLY A 138 -16.48 6.14 -16.59
C GLY A 138 -17.47 7.04 -17.35
N GLY A 139 -17.75 6.74 -18.61
CA GLY A 139 -18.55 7.58 -19.51
C GLY A 139 -20.00 7.12 -19.71
N ALA A 140 -20.61 6.42 -18.74
CA ALA A 140 -22.01 6.04 -18.84
C ALA A 140 -22.65 5.82 -17.47
N THR A 141 -22.88 6.89 -16.73
CA THR A 141 -24.19 7.18 -16.09
C THR A 141 -24.11 8.53 -15.42
N ARG A 142 -25.01 9.42 -15.84
CA ARG A 142 -25.36 10.68 -15.20
C ARG A 142 -25.82 10.47 -13.77
#